data_AF-A0A9X4H486-F1
#
_entry.id   AF-A0A9X4H486-F1
#
_cell.length_a   1.000
_cell.length_b   1.000
_cell.length_c   1.000
_cell.angle_alpha   90.00
_cell.angle_beta   90.00
_cell.angle_gamma   90.00
#
_symmetry.space_group_name_H-M   'P 1'
#
loop_
_entity.id
_entity.type
_entity.pdbx_description
1 polymer ?
#
loop_
_entity_poly.entity_id
_entity_poly.type
_entity_poly.pdbx_seq_one_letter_code
_entity_poly.pdbx_strand_id
1 'polypeptide(L)'
;MDRYFNAFKKYRGKLLGLKNVVGVGVGYKNAGGDNTGSPAYIVYVEKKVHPSDLSRSHIVPRQIDGLDTDVIEIGVVRMLGVRTSRERPCQPGMSIGHYQSTAGTFGAVVKDKKTNELMLLSNNHVLANGSSIQEARAKLGDPILQPGGCDTTWKRKRDFACK
;
A
#
# COMPACT_ATOMS: atom_id res chain seq x y z
N MET A 1 8.70 15.69 14.08
CA MET A 1 7.81 14.53 13.90
C MET A 1 8.01 13.46 14.98
N ASP A 2 9.23 13.27 15.50
CA ASP A 2 9.55 12.15 16.42
C ASP A 2 8.76 12.14 17.73
N ARG A 3 8.48 13.31 18.31
CA ARG A 3 7.62 13.44 19.50
C ARG A 3 6.22 12.87 19.27
N TYR A 4 5.64 13.06 18.08
CA TYR A 4 4.30 12.56 17.73
C TYR A 4 4.30 11.04 17.54
N PHE A 5 5.40 10.46 17.06
CA PHE A 5 5.52 9.01 16.89
C PHE A 5 5.58 8.25 18.23
N ASN A 6 6.19 8.82 19.27
CA ASN A 6 6.22 8.20 20.60
C ASN A 6 4.83 8.19 21.25
N ALA A 7 4.10 9.30 21.17
CA ALA A 7 2.72 9.36 21.64
C ALA A 7 1.78 8.49 20.77
N PHE A 8 2.00 8.44 19.45
CA PHE A 8 1.30 7.52 18.55
C PHE A 8 1.44 6.06 19.01
N LYS A 9 2.66 5.60 19.33
CA LYS A 9 2.88 4.23 19.83
C LYS A 9 2.06 3.91 21.08
N LYS A 10 1.90 4.88 21.99
CA LYS A 10 1.11 4.73 23.23
C LYS A 10 -0.39 4.60 22.95
N TYR A 11 -0.94 5.41 22.05
CA TYR A 11 -2.40 5.47 21.84
C TYR A 11 -2.92 4.61 20.68
N ARG A 12 -2.04 4.16 19.77
CA ARG A 12 -2.40 3.38 18.58
C ARG A 12 -3.33 2.20 18.90
N GLY A 13 -2.98 1.39 19.91
CA GLY A 13 -3.77 0.21 20.29
C GLY A 13 -5.17 0.59 20.77
N LYS A 14 -5.30 1.64 21.58
CA LYS A 14 -6.58 2.13 22.08
C LYS A 14 -7.46 2.68 20.95
N LEU A 15 -6.86 3.43 20.02
CA LEU A 15 -7.58 4.01 18.88
C LEU A 15 -8.05 2.93 17.90
N LEU A 16 -7.22 1.94 17.60
CA LEU A 16 -7.60 0.78 16.78
C LEU A 16 -8.68 -0.09 17.43
N GLY A 17 -8.82 -0.03 18.76
CA GLY A 17 -9.89 -0.73 19.49
C GLY A 17 -11.24 -0.01 19.47
N LEU A 18 -11.33 1.21 18.92
CA LEU A 18 -12.61 1.92 18.80
C LEU A 18 -13.45 1.30 17.68
N LYS A 19 -14.77 1.26 17.89
CA LYS A 19 -15.71 0.79 16.87
C LYS A 19 -15.58 1.65 15.61
N ASN A 20 -15.66 1.02 14.44
CA ASN A 20 -15.54 1.62 13.11
C ASN A 20 -14.14 2.15 12.73
N VAL A 21 -13.14 2.10 13.62
CA VAL A 21 -11.76 2.51 13.27
C VAL A 21 -11.06 1.37 12.54
N VAL A 22 -10.52 1.66 11.35
CA VAL A 22 -9.82 0.70 10.47
C VAL A 22 -8.34 1.01 10.33
N GLY A 23 -7.90 2.19 10.74
CA GLY A 23 -6.49 2.57 10.67
C GLY A 23 -6.20 3.85 11.46
N VAL A 24 -4.93 4.02 11.84
CA VAL A 24 -4.46 5.23 12.52
C VAL A 24 -3.08 5.58 11.99
N GLY A 25 -2.82 6.86 11.77
CA GLY A 25 -1.53 7.40 11.38
C GLY A 25 -1.24 8.75 12.02
N VAL A 26 -0.08 9.32 11.70
CA VAL A 26 0.30 10.69 12.04
C VAL A 26 0.48 11.44 10.74
N GLY A 27 -0.15 12.60 10.61
CA GLY A 27 -0.14 13.38 9.39
C GLY A 27 -0.52 14.83 9.65
N TYR A 28 -1.00 15.49 8.61
CA TYR A 28 -1.53 16.84 8.71
C TYR A 28 -3.04 16.80 8.57
N LYS A 29 -3.72 17.58 9.40
CA LYS A 29 -5.18 17.69 9.42
C LYS A 29 -5.68 18.28 8.11
N ASN A 30 -6.80 17.76 7.62
CA ASN A 30 -7.56 18.37 6.55
C ASN A 30 -8.85 18.99 7.11
N ALA A 31 -9.23 20.17 6.60
CA ALA A 31 -10.50 20.81 6.91
C ALA A 31 -11.11 21.35 5.61
N GLY A 32 -12.35 20.98 5.31
CA GLY A 32 -13.02 21.41 4.07
C GLY A 32 -12.40 20.87 2.78
N GLY A 33 -11.52 19.86 2.85
CA GLY A 33 -10.77 19.33 1.70
C GLY A 33 -9.34 19.87 1.57
N ASP A 34 -9.00 20.91 2.34
CA ASP A 34 -7.69 21.54 2.30
C ASP A 34 -6.81 21.09 3.47
N ASN A 35 -5.53 20.89 3.20
CA ASN A 35 -4.52 20.60 4.22
C ASN A 35 -4.27 21.85 5.06
N THR A 36 -4.53 21.77 6.36
CA THR A 36 -4.39 22.91 7.29
C THR A 36 -2.95 23.15 7.73
N GLY A 37 -2.00 22.27 7.37
CA GLY A 37 -0.60 22.29 7.81
C GLY A 37 -0.42 21.98 9.30
N SER A 38 -1.50 21.71 10.04
CA SER A 38 -1.45 21.38 11.46
C SER A 38 -1.25 19.88 11.67
N PRO A 39 -0.23 19.44 12.44
CA PRO A 39 -0.03 18.03 12.73
C PRO A 39 -1.23 17.44 13.49
N ALA A 40 -1.64 16.23 13.14
CA ALA A 40 -2.77 15.52 13.75
C ALA A 40 -2.59 13.99 13.73
N TYR A 41 -3.28 13.31 14.63
CA TYR A 41 -3.54 11.89 14.48
C TYR A 41 -4.64 11.66 13.47
N ILE A 42 -4.30 11.00 12.38
CA ILE A 42 -5.25 10.66 11.32
C ILE A 42 -5.91 9.35 11.71
N VAL A 43 -7.22 9.36 11.91
CA VAL A 43 -8.02 8.20 12.28
C VAL A 43 -8.90 7.84 11.10
N TYR A 44 -8.62 6.70 10.49
CA TYR A 44 -9.39 6.18 9.38
C TYR A 44 -10.56 5.35 9.91
N VAL A 45 -11.76 5.68 9.46
CA VAL A 45 -12.98 4.96 9.82
C VAL A 45 -13.66 4.36 8.60
N GLU A 46 -14.38 3.26 8.80
CA GLU A 46 -15.21 2.67 7.76
C GLU A 46 -16.32 3.63 7.32
N LYS A 47 -17.02 4.23 8.29
CA LYS A 47 -18.07 5.21 8.05
C LYS A 47 -18.08 6.26 9.16
N LYS A 48 -18.27 7.53 8.81
CA LYS A 48 -18.55 8.60 9.78
C LYS A 48 -19.96 8.41 10.32
N VAL A 49 -20.03 8.27 11.64
CA VAL A 49 -21.28 8.13 12.39
C VAL A 49 -21.43 9.36 13.26
N HIS A 50 -22.66 9.89 13.36
CA HIS A 50 -22.91 11.05 14.20
C HIS A 50 -22.64 10.70 15.68
N PRO A 51 -22.04 11.60 16.49
CA PRO A 51 -21.70 11.28 17.87
C PRO A 51 -22.87 10.83 18.76
N SER A 52 -24.11 11.20 18.41
CA SER A 52 -25.32 10.70 19.11
C SER A 52 -25.53 9.20 18.96
N ASP A 53 -25.03 8.62 17.88
CA ASP A 53 -25.27 7.23 17.51
C ASP A 53 -24.07 6.34 17.90
N LEU A 54 -23.10 6.90 18.62
CA LEU A 54 -21.93 6.22 19.16
C LEU A 54 -21.98 6.25 20.69
N SER A 55 -21.57 5.16 21.34
CA SER A 55 -21.29 5.20 22.77
C SER A 55 -20.10 6.14 23.02
N ARG A 56 -20.11 6.84 24.16
CA ARG A 56 -19.02 7.76 24.55
C ARG A 56 -17.63 7.09 24.51
N SER A 57 -17.56 5.79 24.78
CA SER A 57 -16.32 5.01 24.74
C SER A 57 -15.75 4.78 23.33
N HIS A 58 -16.57 4.94 22.28
CA HIS A 58 -16.18 4.75 20.89
C HIS A 58 -16.05 6.05 20.09
N ILE A 59 -16.28 7.20 20.72
CA ILE A 59 -16.04 8.49 20.08
C ILE A 59 -14.53 8.76 20.05
N VAL A 60 -14.02 9.07 18.85
CA VAL A 60 -12.63 9.51 18.69
C VAL A 60 -12.45 10.85 19.41
N PRO A 61 -11.52 10.96 20.38
CA PRO A 61 -11.27 12.22 21.08
C PRO A 61 -10.81 13.29 20.10
N ARG A 62 -11.29 14.54 20.24
CA ARG A 62 -10.86 15.66 19.38
C ARG A 62 -9.36 15.97 19.50
N GLN A 63 -8.77 15.70 20.66
CA GLN A 63 -7.36 15.88 20.94
C GLN A 63 -6.82 14.75 21.82
N ILE A 64 -5.55 14.41 21.63
CA ILE A 64 -4.81 13.39 22.40
C ILE A 64 -3.44 13.97 22.72
N ASP A 65 -3.11 14.11 24.00
CA ASP A 65 -1.87 14.76 24.49
C ASP A 65 -1.60 16.14 23.82
N GLY A 66 -2.67 16.90 23.58
CA GLY A 66 -2.62 18.23 22.95
C GLY A 66 -2.47 18.22 21.42
N LEU A 67 -2.41 17.05 20.78
CA LEU A 67 -2.43 16.92 19.33
C LEU A 67 -3.86 16.68 18.83
N ASP A 68 -4.27 17.41 17.79
CA ASP A 68 -5.57 17.23 17.15
C ASP A 68 -5.74 15.83 16.55
N THR A 69 -6.99 15.40 16.43
CA THR A 69 -7.37 14.25 15.61
C THR A 69 -8.09 14.70 14.34
N ASP A 70 -7.87 13.96 13.26
CA ASP A 70 -8.60 14.10 12.01
C ASP A 70 -9.26 12.77 11.66
N VAL A 71 -10.58 12.76 11.51
CA VAL A 71 -11.35 11.55 11.21
C VAL A 71 -11.67 11.51 9.73
N ILE A 72 -11.15 10.51 9.04
CA ILE A 72 -11.30 10.33 7.59
C ILE A 72 -12.09 9.06 7.32
N GLU A 73 -13.19 9.19 6.58
CA GLU A 73 -13.96 8.04 6.11
C GLU A 73 -13.29 7.43 4.88
N ILE A 74 -13.00 6.13 4.92
CA ILE A 74 -12.35 5.42 3.81
C ILE A 74 -13.12 4.16 3.36
N GLY A 75 -14.22 3.82 4.03
CA GLY A 75 -14.95 2.59 3.74
C GLY A 75 -14.27 1.33 4.26
N VAL A 76 -14.81 0.18 3.86
CA VAL A 76 -14.26 -1.13 4.21
C VAL A 76 -12.95 -1.35 3.44
N VAL A 77 -11.84 -1.41 4.18
CA VAL A 77 -10.55 -1.83 3.64
C VAL A 77 -10.66 -3.31 3.28
N ARG A 78 -10.78 -3.59 1.99
CA ARG A 78 -10.79 -4.95 1.45
C ARG A 78 -9.62 -5.14 0.52
N MET A 79 -9.02 -6.33 0.56
CA MET A 79 -8.13 -6.75 -0.51
C MET A 79 -9.01 -6.91 -1.76
N LEU A 80 -8.82 -6.04 -2.75
CA LEU A 80 -9.42 -6.28 -4.06
C LEU A 80 -8.86 -7.61 -4.56
N GLY A 81 -9.73 -8.51 -5.03
CA GLY A 81 -9.33 -9.86 -5.46
C GLY A 81 -8.08 -9.81 -6.32
N VAL A 82 -7.17 -10.78 -6.12
CA VAL A 82 -5.88 -10.81 -6.83
C VAL A 82 -6.19 -10.81 -8.33
N ARG A 83 -5.69 -9.79 -9.04
CA ARG A 83 -5.89 -9.65 -10.49
C ARG A 83 -4.97 -10.62 -11.22
N THR A 84 -5.36 -11.90 -11.20
CA THR A 84 -4.67 -13.04 -11.80
C THR A 84 -5.21 -13.38 -13.19
N SER A 85 -6.18 -12.62 -13.70
CA SER A 85 -6.57 -12.69 -15.12
C SER A 85 -5.35 -12.35 -16.00
N ARG A 86 -5.20 -13.09 -17.10
CA ARG A 86 -4.20 -12.73 -18.11
C ARG A 86 -4.73 -11.56 -18.94
N GLU A 87 -4.08 -10.39 -18.87
CA GLU A 87 -4.55 -9.17 -19.56
C GLU A 87 -3.45 -8.53 -20.42
N ARG A 88 -3.81 -8.14 -21.64
CA ARG A 88 -2.90 -7.47 -22.58
C ARG A 88 -3.58 -6.23 -23.17
N PRO A 89 -3.00 -5.03 -23.05
CA PRO A 89 -1.77 -4.71 -22.32
C PRO A 89 -1.93 -4.87 -20.79
N CYS A 90 -0.91 -5.38 -20.12
CA CYS A 90 -0.91 -5.52 -18.67
C CYS A 90 -0.97 -4.13 -18.00
N GLN A 91 -1.81 -3.98 -16.97
CA GLN A 91 -2.01 -2.72 -16.26
C GLN A 91 -1.36 -2.75 -14.86
N PRO A 92 -0.91 -1.60 -14.32
CA PRO A 92 -0.55 -1.48 -12.91
C PRO A 92 -1.65 -2.03 -11.98
N GLY A 93 -1.26 -2.76 -10.95
CA GLY A 93 -2.15 -3.47 -10.02
C GLY A 93 -2.44 -4.93 -10.40
N MET A 94 -1.90 -5.42 -11.52
CA MET A 94 -2.02 -6.83 -11.95
C MET A 94 -0.93 -7.72 -11.32
N SER A 95 -1.20 -9.02 -11.21
CA SER A 95 -0.19 -10.00 -10.79
C SER A 95 0.92 -10.14 -11.85
N ILE A 96 2.17 -9.99 -11.43
CA ILE A 96 3.37 -10.28 -12.21
C ILE A 96 4.44 -10.96 -11.34
N GLY A 97 5.44 -11.58 -11.95
CA GLY A 97 6.59 -12.08 -11.19
C GLY A 97 7.69 -12.67 -12.06
N HIS A 98 8.90 -12.65 -11.53
CA HIS A 98 10.04 -13.38 -12.08
C HIS A 98 9.71 -14.88 -12.13
N TYR A 99 10.12 -15.57 -13.20
CA TYR A 99 9.78 -16.98 -13.42
C TYR A 99 10.26 -17.95 -12.32
N GLN A 100 11.23 -17.55 -11.50
CA GLN A 100 11.71 -18.30 -10.33
C GLN A 100 11.25 -17.74 -8.99
N SER A 101 10.47 -16.67 -8.97
CA SER A 101 9.86 -16.10 -7.77
C SER A 101 8.39 -16.52 -7.66
N THR A 102 7.68 -16.02 -6.65
CA THR A 102 6.27 -16.29 -6.41
C THR A 102 5.36 -15.46 -7.33
N ALA A 103 4.71 -14.45 -6.78
CA ALA A 103 3.89 -13.48 -7.48
C ALA A 103 3.88 -12.19 -6.66
N GLY A 104 3.76 -11.06 -7.35
CA GLY A 104 3.58 -9.76 -6.73
C GLY A 104 2.84 -8.83 -7.68
N THR A 105 2.83 -7.54 -7.35
CA THR A 105 2.01 -6.58 -8.07
C THR A 105 2.83 -5.79 -9.06
N PHE A 106 2.30 -5.58 -10.26
CA PHE A 106 2.82 -4.59 -11.19
C PHE A 106 2.60 -3.20 -10.60
N GLY A 107 3.67 -2.51 -10.19
CA GLY A 107 3.59 -1.22 -9.53
C GLY A 107 3.27 -0.07 -10.49
N ALA A 108 4.15 0.20 -11.45
CA ALA A 108 3.98 1.29 -12.41
C ALA A 108 4.84 1.11 -13.66
N VAL A 109 4.41 1.69 -14.78
CA VAL A 109 5.30 1.97 -15.91
C VAL A 109 6.10 3.23 -15.54
N VAL A 110 7.41 3.14 -15.61
CA VAL A 110 8.32 4.27 -15.37
C VAL A 110 9.19 4.49 -16.59
N LYS A 111 9.86 5.64 -16.66
CA LYS A 111 10.79 5.97 -17.74
C LYS A 111 12.18 6.15 -17.14
N ASP A 112 13.17 5.46 -17.68
CA ASP A 112 14.55 5.69 -17.26
C ASP A 112 15.01 7.09 -17.70
N LYS A 113 15.68 7.81 -16.78
CA LYS A 113 16.05 9.21 -17.00
C LYS A 113 17.16 9.38 -18.05
N LYS A 114 18.03 8.39 -18.21
CA LYS A 114 19.19 8.46 -19.13
C LYS A 114 18.82 8.01 -20.53
N THR A 115 18.14 6.87 -20.63
CA THR A 115 17.83 6.19 -21.89
C THR A 115 16.46 6.54 -22.45
N ASN A 116 15.59 7.16 -21.64
CA ASN A 116 14.20 7.42 -21.98
C ASN A 116 13.37 6.15 -22.29
N GLU A 117 13.85 4.97 -21.93
CA GLU A 117 13.12 3.72 -22.14
C GLU A 117 12.01 3.52 -21.10
N LEU A 118 10.91 2.90 -21.52
CA LEU A 118 9.87 2.45 -20.60
C LEU A 118 10.34 1.19 -19.84
N MET A 119 10.13 1.20 -18.53
CA MET A 119 10.48 0.11 -17.63
C MET A 119 9.31 -0.23 -16.70
N LEU A 120 9.34 -1.43 -16.13
CA LEU A 120 8.39 -1.89 -15.13
C LEU A 120 8.97 -1.65 -13.73
N LEU A 121 8.18 -1.04 -12.84
CA LEU A 121 8.52 -0.88 -11.44
C LEU A 121 7.69 -1.85 -10.59
N SER A 122 8.38 -2.60 -9.73
CA SER A 122 7.82 -3.38 -8.63
C SER A 122 8.92 -3.67 -7.61
N ASN A 123 8.67 -4.53 -6.63
CA ASN A 123 9.67 -4.91 -5.65
C ASN A 123 10.74 -5.84 -6.27
N ASN A 124 11.97 -5.76 -5.78
CA ASN A 124 13.07 -6.66 -6.18
C ASN A 124 12.69 -8.14 -6.03
N HIS A 125 12.08 -8.56 -4.91
CA HIS A 125 11.72 -9.98 -4.75
C HIS A 125 10.70 -10.45 -5.79
N VAL A 126 9.93 -9.53 -6.38
CA VAL A 126 8.96 -9.82 -7.44
C VAL A 126 9.64 -9.91 -8.80
N LEU A 127 10.48 -8.95 -9.19
CA LEU A 127 11.05 -8.86 -10.55
C LEU A 127 12.44 -9.51 -10.70
N ALA A 128 13.21 -9.58 -9.63
CA ALA A 128 14.60 -10.00 -9.64
C ALA A 128 14.89 -11.12 -8.63
N ASN A 129 13.87 -11.85 -8.16
CA ASN A 129 14.03 -13.02 -7.27
C ASN A 129 14.85 -12.74 -6.00
N GLY A 130 14.80 -11.50 -5.49
CA GLY A 130 15.57 -11.09 -4.31
C GLY A 130 17.06 -10.96 -4.57
N SER A 131 17.47 -10.81 -5.84
CA SER A 131 18.86 -10.66 -6.25
C SER A 131 19.49 -9.44 -5.57
N SER A 132 20.69 -9.64 -5.03
CA SER A 132 21.48 -8.61 -4.36
C SER A 132 22.90 -8.56 -4.92
N ILE A 133 23.72 -7.65 -4.41
CA ILE A 133 25.15 -7.58 -4.76
C ILE A 133 25.89 -8.83 -4.27
N GLN A 134 25.51 -9.39 -3.12
CA GLN A 134 26.14 -10.60 -2.58
C GLN A 134 25.67 -11.88 -3.29
N GLU A 135 24.44 -11.90 -3.81
CA GLU A 135 23.85 -13.10 -4.39
C GLU A 135 23.01 -12.77 -5.63
N ALA A 136 23.57 -13.05 -6.80
CA ALA A 136 22.90 -12.85 -8.08
C ALA A 136 21.88 -13.97 -8.35
N ARG A 137 20.59 -13.67 -8.18
CA ARG A 137 19.47 -14.62 -8.36
C ARG A 137 18.60 -14.33 -9.59
N ALA A 138 18.87 -13.24 -10.28
CA ALA A 138 18.23 -12.86 -11.54
C ALA A 138 19.27 -12.28 -12.50
N LYS A 139 18.98 -12.36 -13.78
CA LYS A 139 19.82 -11.88 -14.88
C LYS A 139 19.02 -10.97 -15.79
N LEU A 140 19.74 -10.06 -16.45
CA LEU A 140 19.19 -9.29 -17.55
C LEU A 140 18.64 -10.24 -18.63
N GLY A 141 17.44 -9.94 -19.12
CA GLY A 141 16.71 -10.77 -20.07
C GLY A 141 15.78 -11.80 -19.44
N ASP A 142 15.84 -12.02 -18.12
CA ASP A 142 15.01 -13.03 -17.47
C ASP A 142 13.51 -12.74 -17.63
N PRO A 143 12.70 -13.77 -17.93
CA PRO A 143 11.29 -13.55 -18.18
C PRO A 143 10.53 -13.14 -16.92
N ILE A 144 9.72 -12.10 -17.05
CA ILE A 144 8.66 -11.75 -16.10
C ILE A 144 7.33 -12.24 -16.67
N LEU A 145 6.58 -12.95 -15.84
CA LEU A 145 5.33 -13.60 -16.17
C LEU A 145 4.14 -12.71 -15.76
N GLN A 146 3.07 -12.72 -16.55
CA GLN A 146 1.77 -12.17 -16.18
C GLN A 146 0.67 -13.17 -16.58
N PRO A 147 -0.01 -13.81 -15.62
CA PRO A 147 0.09 -13.62 -14.16
C PRO A 147 1.43 -14.12 -13.59
N GLY A 148 1.76 -13.75 -12.34
CA GLY A 148 2.95 -14.25 -11.65
C GLY A 148 2.95 -15.78 -11.51
N GLY A 149 4.13 -16.39 -11.36
CA GLY A 149 4.30 -17.84 -11.41
C GLY A 149 3.42 -18.61 -10.42
N CYS A 150 3.27 -18.09 -9.19
CA CYS A 150 2.42 -18.68 -8.14
C CYS A 150 0.92 -18.64 -8.48
N ASP A 151 0.49 -17.67 -9.29
CA ASP A 151 -0.93 -17.44 -9.63
C ASP A 151 -1.36 -18.18 -10.90
N THR A 152 -0.46 -18.95 -11.50
CA THR A 152 -0.72 -19.71 -12.73
C THR A 152 -0.52 -21.20 -12.54
N THR A 153 -1.35 -22.02 -13.18
CA THR A 153 -1.05 -23.43 -13.45
C THR A 153 -0.08 -23.60 -14.64
N TRP A 154 0.27 -22.50 -15.31
CA TRP A 154 0.98 -22.47 -16.60
C TRP A 154 2.47 -22.13 -16.44
N LYS A 155 3.32 -23.15 -16.44
CA LYS A 155 4.76 -22.96 -16.59
C LYS A 155 5.10 -22.64 -18.06
N ARG A 156 5.74 -21.49 -18.30
CA ARG A 156 6.56 -21.14 -19.51
C ARG A 156 5.93 -20.32 -20.66
N LYS A 157 5.31 -19.17 -20.41
CA LYS A 157 5.17 -18.13 -21.46
C LYS A 157 5.76 -16.80 -20.98
N ARG A 158 6.79 -16.32 -21.68
CA ARG A 158 7.50 -15.07 -21.42
C ARG A 158 6.67 -13.88 -21.89
N ASP A 159 6.43 -12.91 -21.03
CA ASP A 159 5.64 -11.71 -21.36
C ASP A 159 6.46 -10.43 -21.31
N PHE A 160 7.38 -10.30 -20.35
CA PHE A 160 8.37 -9.23 -20.29
C PHE A 160 9.76 -9.80 -20.01
N ALA A 161 10.79 -8.97 -20.09
CA ALA A 161 12.17 -9.33 -19.78
C ALA A 161 12.77 -8.34 -18.78
N CYS A 162 13.50 -8.83 -17.78
CA CYS A 162 14.25 -8.02 -16.83
C CYS A 162 15.30 -7.19 -17.58
N LYS A 163 15.41 -5.91 -17.27
CA LYS A 163 16.41 -4.97 -17.80
C LYS A 163 17.28 -4.44 -16.67
#